data_AF-A0A5P9H2D4-F1
#
_entry.id   AF-A0A5P9H2D4-F1
#
_cell.length_a   1.000
_cell.length_b   1.000
_cell.length_c   1.000
_cell.angle_alpha   90.00
_cell.angle_beta   90.00
_cell.angle_gamma   90.00
#
_symmetry.space_group_name_H-M   'P 1'
#
loop_
_entity.id
_entity.type
_entity.pdbx_description
1 polymer ?
#
loop_
_entity_poly.entity_id
_entity_poly.type
_entity_poly.pdbx_seq_one_letter_code
_entity_poly.pdbx_strand_id
1 'polypeptide(L)'
;MLRLLAWGLVVAWVSACTQVDDLDEAPVYLGNFHLGHNVVAAPNLQKGPLSREASKADWIAAMTQAVNERFSRQEGTRLYHLGITLEAYVLAKAGIPVVAAPKSALVLKVTAWDDAKKARLNETPELITVIEGLSGDTVVGSGLTRTAEEQMQVLTRKGAKLIENWLVRQNNAEGWFEDDGRPARTKARARAAEARAAASEEERMQAAAKEALEKAQTQTAE
;
A
#
# COMPACT_ATOMS: atom_id res chain seq x y z
N MET A 1 35.01 6.24 29.14
CA MET A 1 34.17 7.26 28.47
C MET A 1 34.04 7.04 26.95
N LEU A 2 34.46 5.89 26.40
CA LEU A 2 34.30 5.52 24.98
C LEU A 2 33.48 4.22 24.84
N ARG A 3 32.36 4.11 25.59
CA ARG A 3 31.42 2.97 25.52
C ARG A 3 29.95 3.41 25.42
N LEU A 4 29.70 4.72 25.49
CA LEU A 4 28.37 5.33 25.39
C LEU A 4 27.98 5.72 23.95
N LEU A 5 28.82 5.39 22.96
CA LEU A 5 28.61 5.73 21.54
C LEU A 5 28.00 4.59 20.70
N ALA A 6 27.66 3.45 21.29
CA ALA A 6 27.13 2.29 20.57
C ALA A 6 25.59 2.13 20.65
N TRP A 7 24.87 3.08 21.26
CA TRP A 7 23.40 3.10 21.26
C TRP A 7 22.86 3.99 20.11
N GLY A 8 23.52 3.87 18.96
CA GLY A 8 23.11 4.48 17.72
C GLY A 8 21.89 3.77 17.14
N LEU A 9 20.73 4.41 17.33
CA LEU A 9 19.80 4.69 16.24
C LEU A 9 19.29 3.49 15.42
N VAL A 10 18.32 2.74 15.95
CA VAL A 10 17.36 1.99 15.12
C VAL A 10 15.94 2.37 15.52
N VAL A 11 15.61 3.65 15.34
CA VAL A 11 14.21 4.01 15.09
C VAL A 11 14.05 3.91 13.57
N ALA A 12 13.61 2.74 13.11
CA ALA A 12 13.18 2.56 11.73
C ALA A 12 11.94 3.43 11.51
N TRP A 13 12.18 4.68 11.09
CA TRP A 13 11.17 5.49 10.43
C TRP A 13 10.87 4.81 9.10
N VAL A 14 9.94 3.85 9.09
CA VAL A 14 9.29 3.45 7.84
C VAL A 14 8.37 4.61 7.48
N SER A 15 8.94 5.63 6.84
CA SER A 15 8.16 6.49 5.97
C SER A 15 7.65 5.58 4.86
N ALA A 16 6.40 5.13 4.96
CA ALA A 16 5.70 4.49 3.85
C ALA A 16 5.48 5.56 2.78
N CYS A 17 6.54 5.93 2.07
CA CYS A 17 6.39 6.54 0.76
C CYS A 17 5.56 5.55 -0.06
N THR A 18 4.44 6.01 -0.62
CA THR A 18 3.60 5.18 -1.49
C THR A 18 4.37 4.89 -2.77
N GLN A 19 5.25 3.89 -2.71
CA GLN A 19 5.98 3.35 -3.85
C GLN A 19 4.95 2.63 -4.72
N VAL A 20 4.84 3.04 -5.98
CA VAL A 20 3.89 2.47 -6.94
C VAL A 20 4.53 1.30 -7.70
N ASP A 21 5.84 1.37 -7.92
CA ASP A 21 6.63 0.34 -8.59
C ASP A 21 7.31 -0.55 -7.53
N ASP A 22 6.49 -1.34 -6.83
CA ASP A 22 6.88 -2.37 -5.83
C ASP A 22 6.31 -3.76 -6.20
N LEU A 23 5.97 -3.96 -7.47
CA LEU A 23 5.41 -5.23 -7.97
C LEU A 23 6.45 -6.37 -8.05
N ASP A 24 7.72 -6.06 -7.89
CA ASP A 24 8.84 -6.99 -7.76
C ASP A 24 9.12 -7.37 -6.30
N GLU A 25 8.59 -6.61 -5.34
CA GLU A 25 8.69 -6.92 -3.90
C GLU A 25 7.63 -7.94 -3.47
N ALA A 26 7.76 -8.49 -2.26
CA ALA A 26 6.76 -9.40 -1.70
C ALA A 26 5.38 -8.71 -1.61
N PRO A 27 4.28 -9.38 -1.98
CA PRO A 27 2.94 -8.82 -1.86
C PRO A 27 2.64 -8.36 -0.43
N VAL A 28 1.95 -7.23 -0.29
CA VAL A 28 1.58 -6.72 1.03
C VAL A 28 0.65 -7.69 1.74
N TYR A 29 0.76 -7.77 3.06
CA TYR A 29 -0.08 -8.65 3.85
C TYR A 29 -1.55 -8.19 3.85
N LEU A 30 -2.41 -8.98 3.21
CA LEU A 30 -3.87 -8.81 3.19
C LEU A 30 -4.59 -10.03 3.79
N GLY A 31 -3.98 -10.70 4.76
CA GLY A 31 -4.58 -11.89 5.38
C GLY A 31 -4.88 -12.98 4.35
N ASN A 32 -6.09 -13.52 4.38
CA ASN A 32 -6.56 -14.59 3.51
C ASN A 32 -7.23 -14.08 2.21
N PHE A 33 -6.87 -12.88 1.77
CA PHE A 33 -7.44 -12.25 0.57
C PHE A 33 -6.98 -12.93 -0.72
N HIS A 34 -7.94 -13.22 -1.60
CA HIS A 34 -7.72 -13.59 -3.00
C HIS A 34 -8.65 -12.78 -3.88
N LEU A 35 -8.14 -12.18 -4.96
CA LEU A 35 -8.98 -11.42 -5.90
C LEU A 35 -9.80 -12.38 -6.78
N GLY A 36 -11.13 -12.37 -6.63
CA GLY A 36 -12.04 -13.09 -7.53
C GLY A 36 -12.37 -12.29 -8.80
N HIS A 37 -12.96 -11.10 -8.65
CA HIS A 37 -13.33 -10.24 -9.77
C HIS A 37 -12.99 -8.77 -9.46
N ASN A 38 -12.47 -8.05 -10.44
CA ASN A 38 -12.25 -6.61 -10.41
C ASN A 38 -13.11 -5.91 -11.48
N VAL A 39 -14.38 -5.67 -11.16
CA VAL A 39 -15.33 -5.08 -12.10
C VAL A 39 -15.13 -3.57 -12.14
N VAL A 40 -14.59 -3.06 -13.24
CA VAL A 40 -14.43 -1.62 -13.49
C VAL A 40 -15.51 -1.11 -14.43
N ALA A 41 -16.16 0.00 -14.07
CA ALA A 41 -17.13 0.69 -14.89
C ALA A 41 -16.88 2.20 -14.91
N ALA A 42 -17.38 2.88 -15.94
CA ALA A 42 -17.24 4.34 -16.11
C ALA A 42 -18.57 5.01 -16.51
N PRO A 43 -19.69 4.76 -15.78
CA PRO A 43 -21.00 5.27 -16.18
C PRO A 43 -21.02 6.80 -16.22
N ASN A 44 -20.39 7.44 -15.22
CA ASN A 44 -20.41 8.89 -15.01
C ASN A 44 -19.06 9.57 -15.25
N LEU A 45 -18.11 8.90 -15.91
CA LEU A 45 -16.75 9.43 -16.08
C LEU A 45 -16.73 10.80 -16.76
N GLN A 46 -16.34 11.83 -16.00
CA GLN A 46 -16.22 13.21 -16.47
C GLN A 46 -14.77 13.56 -16.80
N LYS A 47 -14.57 14.22 -17.93
CA LYS A 47 -13.30 14.84 -18.26
C LYS A 47 -13.23 16.23 -17.64
N GLY A 48 -12.19 16.50 -16.86
CA GLY A 48 -11.97 17.82 -16.27
C GLY A 48 -11.51 18.89 -17.28
N PRO A 49 -11.53 20.17 -16.89
CA PRO A 49 -11.16 21.28 -17.75
C PRO A 49 -9.71 21.16 -18.21
N LEU A 50 -9.43 21.58 -19.45
CA LEU A 50 -8.09 21.59 -20.06
C LEU A 50 -7.39 20.21 -20.15
N SER A 51 -8.08 19.12 -19.82
CA SER A 51 -7.59 17.75 -19.95
C SER A 51 -7.45 17.31 -21.41
N ARG A 52 -6.49 16.40 -21.69
CA ARG A 52 -6.50 15.60 -22.93
C ARG A 52 -7.77 14.74 -22.99
N GLU A 53 -8.15 14.36 -24.21
CA GLU A 53 -9.20 13.36 -24.42
C GLU A 53 -8.64 11.96 -24.17
N ALA A 54 -9.48 11.09 -23.63
CA ALA A 54 -9.24 9.66 -23.50
C ALA A 54 -10.58 8.93 -23.47
N SER A 55 -10.66 7.75 -24.09
CA SER A 55 -11.91 7.02 -24.17
C SER A 55 -12.26 6.34 -22.85
N LYS A 56 -13.56 6.13 -22.60
CA LYS A 56 -14.02 5.35 -21.43
C LYS A 56 -13.48 3.92 -21.45
N ALA A 57 -13.36 3.33 -22.63
CA ALA A 57 -12.88 1.96 -22.80
C ALA A 57 -11.41 1.83 -22.38
N ASP A 58 -10.56 2.78 -22.78
CA ASP A 58 -9.14 2.77 -22.41
C ASP A 58 -8.95 2.90 -20.90
N TRP A 59 -9.71 3.80 -20.26
CA TRP A 59 -9.70 3.96 -18.81
C TRP A 59 -10.15 2.69 -18.06
N ILE A 60 -11.23 2.05 -18.53
CA ILE A 60 -11.72 0.79 -17.95
C ILE A 60 -10.66 -0.31 -18.11
N ALA A 61 -10.09 -0.47 -19.30
CA ALA A 61 -9.07 -1.48 -19.59
C ALA A 61 -7.81 -1.26 -18.74
N ALA A 62 -7.28 -0.03 -18.72
CA ALA A 62 -6.07 0.32 -17.97
C ALA A 62 -6.25 0.14 -16.46
N MET A 63 -7.42 0.48 -15.90
CA MET A 63 -7.69 0.27 -14.48
C MET A 63 -7.89 -1.21 -14.14
N THR A 64 -8.59 -1.96 -15.00
CA THR A 64 -8.79 -3.41 -14.82
C THR A 64 -7.44 -4.11 -14.82
N GLN A 65 -6.57 -3.80 -15.78
CA GLN A 65 -5.23 -4.35 -15.85
C GLN A 65 -4.40 -4.00 -14.61
N ALA A 66 -4.35 -2.73 -14.20
CA ALA A 66 -3.57 -2.30 -13.05
C ALA A 66 -3.99 -2.98 -11.73
N VAL A 67 -5.30 -3.18 -11.53
CA VAL A 67 -5.83 -3.90 -10.37
C VAL A 67 -5.46 -5.39 -10.47
N ASN A 68 -5.62 -6.00 -11.64
CA ASN A 68 -5.26 -7.40 -11.82
C ASN A 68 -3.77 -7.66 -11.55
N GLU A 69 -2.86 -6.86 -12.13
CA GLU A 69 -1.42 -6.96 -11.92
C GLU A 69 -1.03 -6.88 -10.44
N ARG A 70 -1.66 -5.96 -9.69
CA ARG A 70 -1.35 -5.77 -8.27
C ARG A 70 -1.89 -6.90 -7.38
N PHE A 71 -3.15 -7.29 -7.58
CA PHE A 71 -3.83 -8.18 -6.64
C PHE A 71 -3.81 -9.66 -7.03
N SER A 72 -3.49 -10.02 -8.28
CA SER A 72 -3.35 -11.43 -8.70
C SER A 72 -2.22 -12.19 -7.99
N ARG A 73 -1.30 -11.45 -7.36
CA ARG A 73 -0.19 -11.98 -6.57
C ARG A 73 -0.59 -12.40 -5.15
N GLN A 74 -1.82 -12.12 -4.74
CA GLN A 74 -2.34 -12.46 -3.42
C GLN A 74 -2.90 -13.89 -3.44
N GLU A 75 -2.25 -14.80 -2.74
CA GLU A 75 -2.53 -16.25 -2.79
C GLU A 75 -3.45 -16.74 -1.65
N GLY A 76 -4.34 -15.88 -1.15
CA GLY A 76 -5.34 -16.31 -0.17
C GLY A 76 -6.27 -17.40 -0.71
N THR A 77 -7.00 -18.05 0.17
CA THR A 77 -8.03 -19.05 -0.15
C THR A 77 -9.44 -18.47 -0.14
N ARG A 78 -9.66 -17.24 0.37
CA ARG A 78 -10.99 -16.61 0.39
C ARG A 78 -11.12 -15.57 -0.73
N LEU A 79 -12.17 -15.71 -1.52
CA LEU A 79 -12.45 -14.85 -2.66
C LEU A 79 -13.10 -13.53 -2.23
N TYR A 80 -12.56 -12.44 -2.73
CA TYR A 80 -13.11 -11.09 -2.60
C TYR A 80 -13.19 -10.41 -3.96
N HIS A 81 -14.21 -9.59 -4.15
CA HIS A 81 -14.40 -8.84 -5.39
C HIS A 81 -14.30 -7.33 -5.15
N LEU A 82 -13.80 -6.63 -6.15
CA LEU A 82 -13.70 -5.18 -6.17
C LEU A 82 -14.64 -4.63 -7.25
N GLY A 83 -15.61 -3.81 -6.83
CA GLY A 83 -16.39 -2.97 -7.73
C GLY A 83 -15.79 -1.58 -7.77
N ILE A 84 -15.40 -1.11 -8.95
CA ILE A 84 -14.71 0.16 -9.15
C ILE A 84 -15.47 1.01 -10.16
N THR A 85 -15.82 2.24 -9.79
CA THR A 85 -16.39 3.22 -10.74
C THR A 85 -15.44 4.38 -10.96
N LEU A 86 -15.17 4.70 -12.23
CA LEU A 86 -14.37 5.85 -12.61
C LEU A 86 -15.28 7.07 -12.73
N GLU A 87 -14.95 8.13 -11.99
CA GLU A 87 -15.84 9.28 -11.77
C GLU A 87 -15.36 10.52 -12.55
N ALA A 88 -14.06 10.82 -12.49
CA ALA A 88 -13.50 11.97 -13.20
C ALA A 88 -12.02 11.76 -13.54
N TYR A 89 -11.53 12.40 -14.59
CA TYR A 89 -10.12 12.41 -14.93
C TYR A 89 -9.63 13.75 -15.46
N VAL A 90 -8.34 14.01 -15.27
CA VAL A 90 -7.59 15.07 -15.93
C VAL A 90 -6.27 14.47 -16.42
N LEU A 91 -5.94 14.68 -17.68
CA LEU A 91 -4.66 14.34 -18.28
C LEU A 91 -3.99 15.62 -18.74
N ALA A 92 -2.81 15.91 -18.19
CA ALA A 92 -2.12 17.18 -18.40
C ALA A 92 -1.69 17.38 -19.86
N LYS A 93 -1.96 18.58 -20.42
CA LYS A 93 -1.51 19.00 -21.76
C LYS A 93 -0.19 19.74 -21.73
N ALA A 94 0.64 19.54 -22.75
CA ALA A 94 1.80 20.39 -23.00
C ALA A 94 1.36 21.79 -23.44
N GLY A 95 2.17 22.81 -23.15
CA GLY A 95 1.97 24.18 -23.66
C GLY A 95 1.07 25.10 -22.82
N ILE A 96 0.51 24.62 -21.69
CA ILE A 96 -0.14 25.49 -20.71
C ILE A 96 0.92 25.99 -19.71
N PRO A 97 1.00 27.30 -19.39
CA PRO A 97 1.95 27.81 -18.41
C PRO A 97 1.86 27.03 -17.09
N VAL A 98 3.00 26.65 -16.50
CA VAL A 98 3.08 25.73 -15.33
C VAL A 98 2.20 26.19 -14.15
N VAL A 99 2.06 27.50 -13.94
CA VAL A 99 1.20 28.08 -12.90
C VAL A 99 -0.31 27.82 -13.12
N ALA A 100 -0.72 27.54 -14.36
CA ALA A 100 -2.10 27.32 -14.78
C ALA A 100 -2.34 25.89 -15.32
N ALA A 101 -1.29 25.09 -15.51
CA ALA A 101 -1.38 23.75 -16.06
C ALA A 101 -1.99 22.78 -15.03
N PRO A 102 -3.13 22.15 -15.32
CA PRO A 102 -3.70 21.19 -14.38
C PRO A 102 -2.82 19.94 -14.33
N LYS A 103 -2.59 19.43 -13.12
CA LYS A 103 -1.90 18.14 -12.91
C LYS A 103 -2.80 16.99 -13.34
N SER A 104 -2.20 15.89 -13.80
CA SER A 104 -2.98 14.69 -14.11
C SER A 104 -3.60 14.11 -12.84
N ALA A 105 -4.86 13.71 -12.93
CA ALA A 105 -5.61 13.15 -11.82
C ALA A 105 -6.66 12.13 -12.30
N LEU A 106 -7.00 11.19 -11.43
CA LEU A 106 -8.10 10.24 -11.62
C LEU A 106 -8.89 10.15 -10.32
N VAL A 107 -10.21 10.26 -10.39
CA VAL A 107 -11.12 10.07 -9.27
C VAL A 107 -11.91 8.80 -9.51
N LEU A 108 -11.92 7.91 -8.53
CA LEU A 108 -12.63 6.64 -8.57
C LEU A 108 -13.30 6.34 -7.25
N LYS A 109 -14.33 5.50 -7.28
CA LYS A 109 -14.91 4.89 -6.07
C LYS A 109 -14.64 3.39 -6.09
N VAL A 110 -14.44 2.80 -4.91
CA VAL A 110 -14.22 1.36 -4.75
C VAL A 110 -15.10 0.77 -3.65
N THR A 111 -15.63 -0.42 -3.91
CA THR A 111 -16.37 -1.25 -2.95
C THR A 111 -15.78 -2.65 -2.94
N ALA A 112 -15.53 -3.18 -1.76
CA ALA A 112 -15.07 -4.56 -1.56
C ALA A 112 -16.26 -5.46 -1.21
N TRP A 113 -16.24 -6.68 -1.74
CA TRP A 113 -17.27 -7.71 -1.54
C TRP A 113 -16.62 -9.00 -1.04
N ASP A 114 -17.25 -9.65 -0.05
CA ASP A 114 -16.91 -11.00 0.41
C ASP A 114 -17.80 -12.00 -0.32
N ASP A 115 -17.19 -12.86 -1.14
CA ASP A 115 -17.91 -13.84 -1.96
C ASP A 115 -18.72 -14.81 -1.11
N ALA A 116 -18.11 -15.36 -0.05
CA ALA A 116 -18.74 -16.34 0.83
C ALA A 116 -19.96 -15.75 1.55
N LYS A 117 -19.88 -14.47 1.94
CA LYS A 117 -20.99 -13.75 2.59
C LYS A 117 -21.99 -13.17 1.59
N LYS A 118 -21.68 -13.12 0.29
CA LYS A 118 -22.48 -12.49 -0.77
C LYS A 118 -22.87 -11.05 -0.44
N ALA A 119 -21.95 -10.32 0.21
CA ALA A 119 -22.23 -9.01 0.76
C ALA A 119 -21.05 -8.06 0.59
N ARG A 120 -21.36 -6.77 0.58
CA ARG A 120 -20.36 -5.70 0.63
C ARG A 120 -19.70 -5.68 2.00
N LEU A 121 -18.38 -5.47 2.03
CA LEU A 121 -17.63 -5.20 3.25
C LEU A 121 -17.81 -3.74 3.72
N ASN A 122 -18.06 -2.83 2.78
CA ASN A 122 -18.33 -1.42 3.06
C ASN A 122 -19.70 -0.98 2.51
N GLU A 123 -20.51 -0.34 3.35
CA GLU A 123 -21.82 0.20 2.96
C GLU A 123 -21.67 1.34 1.94
N THR A 124 -20.77 2.28 2.23
CA THR A 124 -20.46 3.44 1.39
C THR A 124 -19.19 3.16 0.59
N PRO A 125 -19.19 3.34 -0.75
CA PRO A 125 -17.98 3.24 -1.57
C PRO A 125 -16.88 4.20 -1.10
N GLU A 126 -15.64 3.72 -1.04
CA GLU A 126 -14.48 4.56 -0.73
C GLU A 126 -14.14 5.44 -1.94
N LEU A 127 -14.05 6.75 -1.74
CA LEU A 127 -13.62 7.69 -2.78
C LEU A 127 -12.10 7.85 -2.77
N ILE A 128 -11.46 7.58 -3.90
CA ILE A 128 -10.01 7.72 -4.08
C ILE A 128 -9.73 8.77 -5.14
N THR A 129 -8.94 9.78 -4.76
CA THR A 129 -8.40 10.78 -5.68
C THR A 129 -6.92 10.51 -5.91
N VAL A 130 -6.60 10.05 -7.11
CA VAL A 130 -5.24 9.83 -7.58
C VAL A 130 -4.75 11.13 -8.19
N ILE A 131 -3.60 11.63 -7.72
CA ILE A 131 -2.92 12.79 -8.30
C ILE A 131 -1.51 12.35 -8.66
N GLU A 132 -1.02 12.77 -9.83
CA GLU A 132 0.37 12.55 -10.21
C GLU A 132 1.32 13.31 -9.25
N GLY A 133 2.22 12.59 -8.60
CA GLY A 133 3.16 13.17 -7.63
C GLY A 133 4.35 13.83 -8.32
N LEU A 134 4.95 14.83 -7.67
CA LEU A 134 6.30 15.28 -7.97
C LEU A 134 7.26 14.20 -7.44
N SER A 135 7.54 13.18 -8.23
CA SER A 135 8.68 12.31 -7.94
C SER A 135 9.92 13.21 -8.06
N GLY A 136 10.87 13.14 -7.11
CA GLY A 136 11.98 14.09 -6.98
C GLY A 136 12.83 14.34 -8.24
N ASP A 137 12.76 13.45 -9.23
CA ASP A 137 13.46 13.59 -10.51
C ASP A 137 12.64 14.28 -11.63
N THR A 138 11.41 14.70 -11.32
CA THR A 138 10.47 15.32 -12.28
C THR A 138 10.19 16.78 -11.94
N VAL A 139 11.23 17.61 -12.01
CA VAL A 139 11.07 19.07 -12.19
C VAL A 139 10.44 19.37 -13.58
N VAL A 140 10.48 18.40 -14.49
CA VAL A 140 9.74 18.39 -15.76
C VAL A 140 8.40 17.70 -15.53
N GLY A 141 7.33 18.50 -15.41
CA GLY A 141 5.98 17.98 -15.20
C GLY A 141 5.53 17.01 -16.29
N SER A 142 4.69 16.03 -15.93
CA SER A 142 4.16 15.00 -16.83
C SER A 142 3.42 15.53 -18.06
N GLY A 143 2.91 16.76 -17.98
CA GLY A 143 2.31 17.46 -19.12
C GLY A 143 3.31 17.79 -20.24
N LEU A 144 4.61 17.88 -19.95
CA LEU A 144 5.64 18.32 -20.89
C LEU A 144 6.19 17.20 -21.77
N THR A 145 6.25 15.95 -21.27
CA THR A 145 6.95 14.86 -21.98
C THR A 145 6.13 13.59 -22.16
N ARG A 146 5.03 13.38 -21.41
CA ARG A 146 4.26 12.13 -21.46
C ARG A 146 3.08 12.18 -22.44
N THR A 147 2.73 11.03 -23.00
CA THR A 147 1.50 10.84 -23.77
C THR A 147 0.27 10.71 -22.87
N ALA A 148 -0.93 10.75 -23.44
CA ALA A 148 -2.16 10.55 -22.68
C ALA A 148 -2.22 9.13 -22.10
N GLU A 149 -1.78 8.16 -22.88
CA GLU A 149 -1.73 6.73 -22.54
C GLU A 149 -0.73 6.48 -21.40
N GLU A 150 0.45 7.08 -21.45
CA GLU A 150 1.46 6.99 -20.38
C GLU A 150 0.95 7.59 -19.07
N GLN A 151 0.32 8.76 -19.11
CA GLN A 151 -0.28 9.39 -17.93
C GLN A 151 -1.41 8.53 -17.36
N MET A 152 -2.26 7.97 -18.22
CA MET A 152 -3.34 7.05 -17.83
C MET A 152 -2.78 5.83 -17.10
N GLN A 153 -1.77 5.18 -17.68
CA GLN A 153 -1.08 4.03 -17.11
C GLN A 153 -0.47 4.33 -15.73
N VAL A 154 0.16 5.49 -15.57
CA VAL A 154 0.70 5.93 -14.27
C VAL A 154 -0.43 6.14 -13.25
N LEU A 155 -1.52 6.80 -13.64
CA LEU A 155 -2.65 7.05 -12.77
C LEU A 155 -3.37 5.77 -12.35
N THR A 156 -3.56 4.80 -13.26
CA THR A 156 -4.25 3.55 -12.93
C THR A 156 -3.40 2.66 -12.03
N ARG A 157 -2.08 2.54 -12.27
CA ARG A 157 -1.16 1.83 -11.36
C ARG A 157 -1.14 2.46 -9.96
N LYS A 158 -1.07 3.79 -9.89
CA LYS A 158 -1.16 4.50 -8.60
C LYS A 158 -2.54 4.32 -7.96
N GLY A 159 -3.61 4.30 -8.74
CA GLY A 159 -4.97 4.00 -8.27
C GLY A 159 -5.05 2.62 -7.63
N ALA A 160 -4.51 1.58 -8.28
CA ALA A 160 -4.45 0.23 -7.73
C ALA A 160 -3.65 0.18 -6.41
N LYS A 161 -2.51 0.88 -6.32
CA LYS A 161 -1.75 1.02 -5.06
C LYS A 161 -2.55 1.72 -3.95
N LEU A 162 -3.30 2.76 -4.28
CA LEU A 162 -4.14 3.45 -3.29
C LEU A 162 -5.31 2.58 -2.81
N ILE A 163 -5.89 1.76 -3.69
CA ILE A 163 -6.87 0.73 -3.31
C ILE A 163 -6.22 -0.28 -2.37
N GLU A 164 -5.02 -0.79 -2.69
CA GLU A 164 -4.29 -1.73 -1.83
C GLU A 164 -4.03 -1.13 -0.45
N ASN A 165 -3.53 0.10 -0.39
CA ASN A 165 -3.33 0.81 0.87
C ASN A 165 -4.63 0.96 1.67
N TRP A 166 -5.75 1.22 1.00
CA TRP A 166 -7.05 1.26 1.67
C TRP A 166 -7.45 -0.11 2.24
N LEU A 167 -7.34 -1.17 1.45
CA LEU A 167 -7.61 -2.54 1.90
C LEU A 167 -6.73 -2.95 3.08
N VAL A 168 -5.44 -2.61 3.06
CA VAL A 168 -4.52 -2.83 4.19
C VAL A 168 -4.98 -2.07 5.44
N ARG A 169 -5.41 -0.80 5.30
CA ARG A 169 -5.95 -0.04 6.44
C ARG A 169 -7.20 -0.70 7.01
N GLN A 170 -8.12 -1.15 6.16
CA GLN A 170 -9.33 -1.83 6.59
C GLN A 170 -9.03 -3.18 7.25
N ASN A 171 -8.10 -3.97 6.71
CA ASN A 171 -7.69 -5.23 7.35
C ASN A 171 -7.00 -4.98 8.70
N ASN A 172 -6.20 -3.94 8.80
CA ASN A 172 -5.55 -3.55 10.06
C ASN A 172 -6.53 -3.05 11.11
N ALA A 173 -7.61 -2.37 10.72
CA ALA A 173 -8.60 -1.81 11.63
C ALA A 173 -9.68 -2.83 12.02
N GLU A 174 -10.20 -3.56 11.04
CA GLU A 174 -11.42 -4.37 11.14
C GLU A 174 -11.19 -5.87 10.90
N GLY A 175 -9.99 -6.27 10.44
CA GLY A 175 -9.69 -7.68 10.19
C GLY A 175 -10.49 -8.28 9.02
N TRP A 176 -10.85 -7.48 8.01
CA TRP A 176 -11.66 -7.89 6.86
C TRP A 176 -11.25 -9.21 6.22
N PHE A 177 -9.95 -9.50 6.22
CA PHE A 177 -9.36 -10.65 5.55
C PHE A 177 -8.71 -11.63 6.53
N GLU A 178 -8.92 -11.46 7.83
CA GLU A 178 -8.37 -12.34 8.86
C GLU A 178 -9.36 -13.47 9.17
N ASP A 179 -8.89 -14.72 9.19
CA ASP A 179 -9.77 -15.89 9.42
C ASP A 179 -10.43 -15.89 10.80
N ASP A 180 -9.73 -15.35 11.81
CA ASP A 180 -10.24 -15.21 13.17
C ASP A 180 -11.04 -13.91 13.39
N GLY A 181 -11.23 -13.10 12.34
CA GLY A 181 -11.92 -11.81 12.37
C GLY A 181 -11.27 -10.76 13.27
N ARG A 182 -10.06 -11.02 13.80
CA ARG A 182 -9.37 -10.05 14.67
C ARG A 182 -8.57 -9.08 13.80
N PRO A 183 -8.57 -7.77 14.12
CA PRO A 183 -7.81 -6.78 13.36
C PRO A 183 -6.33 -7.16 13.19
N ALA A 184 -5.81 -7.07 11.96
CA ALA A 184 -4.44 -7.47 11.66
C ALA A 184 -3.39 -6.70 12.49
N ARG A 185 -3.68 -5.43 12.83
CA ARG A 185 -2.80 -4.62 13.70
C ARG A 185 -2.60 -5.25 15.08
N THR A 186 -3.61 -5.96 15.60
CA THR A 186 -3.56 -6.58 16.92
C THR A 186 -2.60 -7.75 16.89
N LYS A 187 -2.62 -8.55 15.82
CA LYS A 187 -1.68 -9.65 15.59
C LYS A 187 -0.25 -9.13 15.42
N ALA A 188 -0.06 -8.06 14.62
CA ALA A 188 1.23 -7.43 14.44
C ALA A 188 1.82 -6.93 15.77
N ARG A 189 0.99 -6.29 16.62
CA ARG A 189 1.39 -5.84 17.96
C ARG A 189 1.72 -7.00 18.89
N ALA A 190 0.93 -8.07 18.88
CA ALA A 190 1.19 -9.26 19.68
C ALA A 190 2.54 -9.90 19.31
N ARG A 191 2.78 -10.14 18.01
CA ARG A 191 4.07 -10.66 17.51
C ARG A 191 5.25 -9.75 17.88
N ALA A 192 5.07 -8.43 17.78
CA ALA A 192 6.12 -7.48 18.17
C ALA A 192 6.39 -7.51 19.69
N ALA A 193 5.36 -7.69 20.52
CA ALA A 193 5.52 -7.83 21.96
C ALA A 193 6.21 -9.14 22.34
N GLU A 194 5.83 -10.25 21.70
CA GLU A 194 6.47 -11.56 21.86
C GLU A 194 7.95 -11.53 21.45
N ALA A 195 8.27 -10.92 20.31
CA ALA A 195 9.65 -10.76 19.86
C ALA A 195 10.48 -9.92 20.82
N ARG A 196 9.93 -8.84 21.37
CA ARG A 196 10.60 -8.02 22.39
C ARG A 196 10.82 -8.78 23.69
N ALA A 197 9.85 -9.58 24.12
CA ALA A 197 9.97 -10.41 25.31
C ALA A 197 11.07 -11.47 25.13
N ALA A 198 11.10 -12.15 23.98
CA ALA A 198 12.13 -13.13 23.64
C ALA A 198 13.54 -12.50 23.61
N ALA A 199 13.69 -11.34 22.97
CA ALA A 199 14.96 -10.62 22.95
C ALA A 199 15.42 -10.24 24.37
N SER A 200 14.51 -9.76 25.22
CA SER A 200 14.85 -9.40 26.61
C SER A 200 15.24 -10.61 27.47
N GLU A 201 14.66 -11.77 27.20
CA GLU A 201 15.02 -13.01 27.89
C GLU A 201 16.39 -13.52 27.43
N GLU A 202 16.68 -13.44 26.14
CA GLU A 202 17.99 -13.78 25.59
C GLU A 202 19.09 -12.88 26.18
N GLU A 203 18.86 -11.56 26.27
CA GLU A 203 19.78 -10.61 26.91
C GLU A 203 20.03 -10.96 28.39
N ARG A 204 18.98 -11.34 29.14
CA ARG A 204 19.10 -11.76 30.54
C ARG A 204 19.91 -13.04 30.69
N MET A 205 19.66 -14.03 29.83
CA MET A 205 20.38 -15.30 29.83
C MET A 205 21.86 -15.11 29.49
N GLN A 206 22.17 -14.26 28.51
CA GLN A 206 23.56 -13.90 28.17
C GLN A 206 24.26 -13.17 29.32
N ALA A 207 23.58 -12.24 29.99
CA ALA A 207 24.12 -11.54 31.16
C ALA A 207 24.42 -12.51 32.32
N ALA A 208 23.49 -13.42 32.63
CA ALA A 208 23.66 -14.42 33.68
C ALA A 208 24.78 -15.41 33.37
N ALA A 209 24.89 -15.87 32.11
CA ALA A 209 25.97 -16.77 31.67
C ALA A 209 27.35 -16.09 31.79
N LYS A 210 27.44 -14.81 31.43
CA LYS A 210 28.66 -14.03 31.58
C LYS A 210 29.06 -13.86 33.05
N GLU A 211 28.12 -13.53 33.92
CA GLU A 211 28.36 -13.41 35.36
C GLU A 211 28.81 -14.76 35.98
N ALA A 212 28.19 -15.87 35.57
CA ALA A 212 28.59 -17.20 36.01
C ALA A 212 30.02 -17.57 35.56
N LEU A 213 30.40 -17.21 34.34
CA LEU A 213 31.76 -17.41 33.83
C LEU A 213 32.78 -16.57 34.60
N GLU A 214 32.49 -15.30 34.87
CA GLU A 214 33.35 -14.42 35.66
C GLU A 214 33.57 -14.96 37.09
N LYS A 215 32.52 -15.48 37.74
CA LYS A 215 32.60 -16.12 39.06
C LYS A 215 33.43 -17.42 39.04
N ALA A 216 33.23 -18.27 38.04
CA ALA A 216 34.01 -19.51 37.90
C ALA A 216 35.51 -19.21 37.68
N GLN A 217 35.83 -18.19 36.88
CA GLN A 217 37.20 -17.76 36.62
C GLN A 217 37.89 -17.20 37.88
N THR A 218 37.15 -16.52 38.76
CA THR A 218 37.71 -15.98 40.03
C THR A 218 37.92 -17.06 41.08
N GLN A 219 37.07 -18.09 41.14
CA GLN A 219 37.22 -19.21 42.08
C GLN A 219 38.34 -20.20 41.73
N THR A 220 38.81 -20.22 40.49
CA THR A 220 39.90 -21.11 40.05
C THR A 220 41.29 -20.48 40.22
N ALA A 221 41.35 -19.22 40.66
CA ALA A 221 42.58 -18.44 40.84
C ALA A 221 43.04 -18.31 42.31
N GLU A 222 42.29 -18.90 43.25
CA GLU A 222 42.68 -19.16 44.64
C GLU A 222 43.13 -20.62 44.81
#